data_AF-A0A7J4FJB0-F1
#
_entry.id   AF-A0A7J4FJB0-F1
#
_cell.length_a   1.000
_cell.length_b   1.000
_cell.length_c   1.000
_cell.angle_alpha   90.00
_cell.angle_beta   90.00
_cell.angle_gamma   90.00
#
_symmetry.space_group_name_H-M   'P 1'
#
loop_
_entity.id
_entity.type
_entity.pdbx_description
1 polymer ?
#
loop_
_entity_poly.entity_id
_entity_poly.type
_entity_poly.pdbx_seq_one_letter_code
_entity_poly.pdbx_strand_id
1 'polypeptide(L)'
;MIGVLPIEIRDFLSLNELNEYLEKEISWYENIFREYSERLGSLLREQGLSSEEIEKILREGGLTRRAAGGKGKKGKNLPSEGWFSFKGILFSADKQGKAEILFESMENAEKVIKKMKEVRTLIEELQKTGFGHGLAFSVYLVDGVPEKIFVQKAEGTARKYKLELFLSTSMKPTVSSAANKETEESLEDENEEKPN
;
A
#
# COMPACT_ATOMS: atom_id res chain seq x y z
N MET A 1 -18.79 -2.63 -15.79
CA MET A 1 -17.45 -3.22 -15.60
C MET A 1 -16.55 -2.07 -15.20
N ILE A 2 -16.21 -1.93 -13.92
CA ILE A 2 -15.26 -0.91 -13.47
C ILE A 2 -13.90 -1.59 -13.62
N GLY A 3 -13.09 -1.12 -14.56
CA GLY A 3 -11.70 -1.54 -14.67
C GLY A 3 -10.86 -0.57 -13.86
N VAL A 4 -9.84 -1.10 -13.17
CA VAL A 4 -8.91 -0.25 -12.43
C VAL A 4 -8.08 0.56 -13.41
N LEU A 5 -8.12 1.88 -13.24
CA LEU A 5 -7.20 2.78 -13.94
C LEU A 5 -5.86 2.78 -13.19
N PRO A 6 -4.72 2.75 -13.88
CA PRO A 6 -3.41 2.81 -13.23
C PRO A 6 -3.24 4.03 -12.33
N ILE A 7 -3.86 5.15 -12.72
CA ILE A 7 -3.87 6.40 -11.95
C ILE A 7 -5.25 7.03 -12.14
N GLU A 8 -5.96 7.31 -11.05
CA GLU A 8 -7.24 8.03 -11.08
C GLU A 8 -7.44 8.93 -9.86
N ILE A 9 -8.27 9.96 -10.01
CA ILE A 9 -8.82 10.74 -8.89
C ILE A 9 -10.32 10.50 -8.90
N ARG A 10 -10.87 10.09 -7.75
CA ARG A 10 -12.29 9.80 -7.61
C ARG A 10 -12.87 10.45 -6.37
N ASP A 11 -14.06 11.01 -6.52
CA ASP A 11 -14.81 11.61 -5.42
C ASP A 11 -15.75 10.59 -4.77
N PHE A 12 -15.83 10.65 -3.45
CA PHE A 12 -16.67 9.82 -2.60
C PHE A 12 -17.43 10.72 -1.61
N LEU A 13 -18.72 10.49 -1.46
CA LEU A 13 -19.58 11.24 -0.56
C LEU A 13 -19.47 10.78 0.89
N SER A 14 -18.84 9.62 1.12
CA SER A 14 -18.60 9.11 2.46
C SER A 14 -17.44 8.10 2.48
N LEU A 15 -16.88 7.86 3.68
CA LEU A 15 -15.94 6.75 3.86
C LEU A 15 -16.57 5.38 3.61
N ASN A 16 -17.89 5.24 3.79
CA ASN A 16 -18.58 3.97 3.51
C ASN A 16 -18.56 3.67 2.01
N GLU A 17 -18.81 4.69 1.17
CA GLU A 17 -18.73 4.55 -0.28
C GLU A 17 -17.31 4.20 -0.74
N LEU A 18 -16.29 4.82 -0.13
CA LEU A 18 -14.90 4.44 -0.37
C LEU A 18 -14.61 2.98 0.03
N ASN A 19 -15.15 2.52 1.16
CA ASN A 19 -15.00 1.14 1.61
C ASN A 19 -15.67 0.14 0.64
N GLU A 20 -16.88 0.45 0.18
CA GLU A 20 -17.59 -0.35 -0.83
C GLU A 20 -16.84 -0.41 -2.17
N TYR A 21 -16.19 0.69 -2.56
CA TYR A 21 -15.31 0.70 -3.72
C TYR A 21 -14.13 -0.26 -3.52
N LEU A 22 -13.43 -0.18 -2.37
CA LEU A 22 -12.31 -1.06 -2.08
C LEU A 22 -12.70 -2.55 -2.13
N GLU A 23 -13.87 -2.92 -1.59
CA GLU A 23 -14.35 -4.30 -1.67
C GLU A 23 -14.57 -4.79 -3.10
N LYS A 24 -15.12 -3.92 -3.95
CA LYS A 24 -15.34 -4.23 -5.37
C LYS A 24 -14.01 -4.38 -6.10
N GLU A 25 -13.04 -3.50 -5.86
CA GLU A 25 -11.73 -3.56 -6.50
C GLU A 25 -10.89 -4.75 -6.01
N ILE A 26 -10.93 -5.09 -4.71
CA ILE A 26 -10.32 -6.30 -4.17
C ILE A 26 -10.90 -7.53 -4.89
N SER A 27 -12.23 -7.62 -4.99
CA SER A 27 -12.90 -8.74 -5.66
C SER A 27 -12.52 -8.83 -7.14
N TRP A 28 -12.32 -7.69 -7.80
CA TRP A 28 -11.88 -7.62 -9.18
C TRP A 28 -10.45 -8.13 -9.37
N TYR A 29 -9.50 -7.67 -8.54
CA TYR A 29 -8.13 -8.18 -8.57
C TYR A 29 -8.04 -9.67 -8.21
N GLU A 30 -8.85 -10.15 -7.26
CA GLU A 30 -8.94 -11.57 -6.92
C GLU A 30 -9.45 -12.40 -8.11
N ASN A 31 -10.40 -11.87 -8.88
CA ASN A 31 -10.84 -12.50 -10.13
C ASN A 31 -9.73 -12.55 -11.18
N ILE A 32 -8.97 -11.45 -11.36
CA ILE A 32 -7.82 -11.41 -12.28
C ILE A 32 -6.76 -12.42 -11.88
N PHE A 33 -6.41 -12.44 -10.59
CA PHE A 33 -5.43 -13.37 -10.04
C PHE A 33 -5.82 -14.82 -10.34
N ARG A 34 -7.11 -15.18 -10.11
CA ARG A 34 -7.64 -16.51 -10.41
C ARG A 34 -7.57 -16.83 -11.91
N GLU A 35 -8.05 -15.92 -12.76
CA GLU A 35 -8.04 -16.11 -14.22
C GLU A 35 -6.62 -16.35 -14.75
N TYR A 36 -5.64 -15.58 -14.26
CA TYR A 36 -4.25 -15.73 -14.65
C TYR A 36 -3.61 -17.00 -14.07
N SER A 37 -3.97 -17.38 -12.84
CA SER A 37 -3.56 -18.66 -12.24
C SER A 37 -4.05 -19.85 -13.07
N GLU A 38 -5.30 -19.83 -13.52
CA GLU A 38 -5.88 -20.88 -14.36
C GLU A 38 -5.20 -20.97 -15.72
N ARG A 39 -4.96 -19.81 -16.36
CA ARG A 39 -4.22 -19.73 -17.64
C ARG A 39 -2.81 -20.25 -17.50
N LEU A 40 -2.11 -19.88 -16.44
CA LEU A 40 -0.75 -20.33 -16.15
C LEU A 40 -0.72 -21.84 -15.90
N GLY A 41 -1.59 -22.35 -15.04
CA GLY A 41 -1.67 -23.79 -14.76
C GLY A 41 -1.96 -24.61 -16.02
N SER A 42 -2.81 -24.11 -16.92
CA SER A 42 -3.09 -24.76 -18.20
C SER A 42 -1.87 -24.76 -19.11
N LEU A 43 -1.17 -23.63 -19.20
CA LEU A 43 0.05 -23.49 -19.99
C LEU A 43 1.19 -24.38 -19.48
N LEU A 44 1.35 -24.54 -18.17
CA LEU A 44 2.38 -25.41 -17.59
C LEU A 44 2.08 -26.90 -17.83
N ARG A 45 0.81 -27.31 -17.76
CA ARG A 45 0.39 -28.68 -18.12
C ARG A 45 0.61 -28.98 -19.60
N GLU A 46 0.35 -28.02 -20.49
CA GLU A 46 0.66 -28.16 -21.92
C GLU A 46 2.16 -28.31 -22.22
N GLN A 47 3.03 -27.86 -21.30
CA GLN A 47 4.48 -28.06 -21.39
C GLN A 47 4.94 -29.40 -20.81
N GLY A 48 4.01 -30.23 -20.30
CA GLY A 48 4.30 -31.56 -19.77
C GLY A 48 4.85 -31.57 -18.34
N LEU A 49 4.75 -30.47 -17.60
CA LEU A 49 5.13 -30.42 -16.18
C LEU A 49 4.12 -31.20 -15.33
N SER A 50 4.64 -31.95 -14.35
CA SER A 50 3.77 -32.68 -13.41
C SER A 50 3.07 -31.72 -12.44
N SER A 51 1.98 -32.18 -11.81
CA SER A 51 1.26 -31.38 -10.80
C SER A 51 2.17 -30.98 -9.64
N GLU A 52 3.07 -31.86 -9.18
CA GLU A 52 4.02 -31.56 -8.11
C GLU A 52 5.04 -30.48 -8.52
N GLU A 53 5.48 -30.50 -9.78
CA GLU A 53 6.38 -29.48 -10.31
C GLU A 53 5.70 -28.13 -10.43
N ILE A 54 4.44 -28.11 -10.87
CA ILE A 54 3.63 -26.90 -10.98
C ILE A 54 3.42 -26.29 -9.59
N GLU A 55 3.04 -27.09 -8.60
CA GLU A 55 2.90 -26.61 -7.23
C GLU A 55 4.20 -26.03 -6.68
N LYS A 56 5.33 -26.65 -6.99
CA LYS A 56 6.64 -26.13 -6.60
C LYS A 56 6.93 -24.76 -7.22
N ILE A 57 6.69 -24.59 -8.53
CA ILE A 57 6.93 -23.32 -9.24
C ILE A 57 6.01 -22.21 -8.68
N LEU A 58 4.75 -22.54 -8.39
CA LEU A 58 3.79 -21.61 -7.79
C LEU A 58 4.22 -21.20 -6.36
N ARG A 59 4.71 -22.14 -5.54
CA ARG A 59 5.22 -21.86 -4.19
C ARG A 59 6.54 -21.09 -4.20
N GLU A 60 7.41 -21.33 -5.17
CA GLU A 60 8.74 -20.72 -5.26
C GLU A 60 8.73 -19.32 -5.91
N GLY A 61 7.58 -18.87 -6.42
CA GLY A 61 7.41 -17.53 -6.98
C GLY A 61 8.09 -17.38 -8.35
N GLY A 62 7.81 -18.29 -9.27
CA GLY A 62 8.14 -18.12 -10.69
C GLY A 62 9.20 -19.07 -11.25
N LEU A 63 9.28 -19.10 -12.59
CA LEU A 63 10.12 -20.02 -13.36
C LEU A 63 11.62 -19.68 -13.33
N THR A 64 11.96 -18.41 -13.10
CA THR A 64 13.33 -17.89 -13.09
C THR A 64 14.18 -18.40 -11.93
N ARG A 65 13.57 -18.90 -10.84
CA ARG A 65 14.33 -19.43 -9.69
C ARG A 65 14.95 -20.80 -9.96
N ARG A 66 14.48 -21.57 -10.96
CA ARG A 66 15.12 -22.84 -11.37
C ARG A 66 16.47 -22.61 -12.07
N ALA A 67 16.69 -21.47 -12.75
CA ALA A 67 17.97 -21.16 -13.41
C ALA A 67 19.10 -20.83 -12.41
N ALA A 68 18.77 -20.47 -11.17
CA ALA A 68 19.74 -20.06 -10.15
C ALA A 68 20.32 -21.22 -9.31
N GLY A 69 19.96 -22.48 -9.61
CA GLY A 69 20.46 -23.67 -8.92
C GLY A 69 21.90 -24.10 -9.28
N GLY A 70 22.57 -23.36 -10.17
CA GLY A 70 23.95 -23.61 -10.60
C GLY A 70 24.97 -22.81 -9.79
N LYS A 71 25.79 -23.53 -9.03
CA LYS A 71 26.87 -23.02 -8.15
C LYS A 71 27.85 -22.08 -8.90
N GLY A 72 27.74 -20.77 -8.66
CA GLY A 72 28.88 -19.84 -8.66
C GLY A 72 29.03 -18.84 -9.82
N LYS A 73 28.60 -17.58 -9.61
CA LYS A 73 29.43 -16.35 -9.73
C LYS A 73 28.56 -15.10 -9.54
N LYS A 74 29.04 -14.17 -8.71
CA LYS A 74 28.52 -12.82 -8.54
C LYS A 74 28.47 -12.07 -9.89
N GLY A 75 27.36 -11.38 -10.13
CA GLY A 75 27.34 -10.14 -10.90
C GLY A 75 27.06 -10.26 -12.39
N LYS A 76 25.76 -10.32 -12.73
CA LYS A 76 25.08 -9.57 -13.79
C LYS A 76 23.66 -10.13 -13.86
N ASN A 77 22.65 -9.25 -13.97
CA ASN A 77 21.29 -9.64 -14.33
C ASN A 77 21.40 -10.56 -15.55
N LEU A 78 21.17 -11.86 -15.39
CA LEU A 78 21.03 -12.73 -16.54
C LEU A 78 19.81 -12.16 -17.30
N PRO A 79 19.95 -11.83 -18.60
CA PRO A 79 18.77 -11.57 -19.40
C PRO A 79 17.88 -12.81 -19.25
N SER A 80 16.61 -12.60 -18.89
CA SER A 80 15.66 -13.71 -18.88
C SER A 80 15.78 -14.42 -20.24
N GLU A 81 16.10 -15.70 -20.18
CA GLU A 81 16.44 -16.53 -21.32
C GLU A 81 15.22 -16.53 -22.27
N GLY A 82 15.32 -15.91 -23.45
CA GLY A 82 14.21 -15.85 -24.42
C GLY A 82 13.61 -14.47 -24.72
N TRP A 83 13.99 -13.42 -23.97
CA TRP A 83 13.50 -12.06 -24.24
C TRP A 83 14.43 -11.25 -25.14
N PHE A 84 13.86 -10.56 -26.13
CA PHE A 84 14.55 -9.52 -26.89
C PHE A 84 13.95 -8.15 -26.58
N SER A 85 14.79 -7.14 -26.41
CA SER A 85 14.35 -5.76 -26.17
C SER A 85 14.37 -4.95 -27.46
N PHE A 86 13.27 -4.26 -27.75
CA PHE A 86 13.21 -3.23 -28.77
C PHE A 86 12.62 -1.95 -28.18
N LYS A 87 13.46 -0.91 -28.08
CA LYS A 87 13.09 0.42 -27.55
C LYS A 87 12.38 0.38 -26.18
N GLY A 88 12.82 -0.51 -25.29
CA GLY A 88 12.25 -0.65 -23.94
C GLY A 88 11.04 -1.57 -23.84
N ILE A 89 10.55 -2.13 -24.95
CA ILE A 89 9.53 -3.18 -24.97
C ILE A 89 10.24 -4.54 -25.06
N LEU A 90 9.85 -5.48 -24.20
CA LEU A 90 10.35 -6.85 -24.23
C LEU A 90 9.41 -7.73 -25.05
N PHE A 91 9.98 -8.54 -25.92
CA PHE A 91 9.29 -9.48 -26.77
C PHE A 91 9.86 -10.88 -26.54
N SER A 92 8.99 -11.87 -26.58
CA SER A 92 9.36 -13.27 -26.58
C SER A 92 8.44 -14.01 -27.57
N ALA A 93 8.95 -15.07 -28.17
CA ALA A 93 8.18 -16.01 -28.98
C ALA A 93 8.02 -17.38 -28.29
N ASP A 94 8.54 -17.54 -27.07
CA ASP A 94 8.53 -18.79 -26.34
C ASP A 94 7.36 -18.87 -25.34
N LYS A 95 6.95 -20.11 -25.03
CA LYS A 95 5.93 -20.36 -24.02
C LYS A 95 6.41 -19.96 -22.62
N GLN A 96 7.73 -19.93 -22.39
CA GLN A 96 8.33 -19.50 -21.14
C GLN A 96 8.06 -18.01 -20.87
N GLY A 97 8.28 -17.13 -21.85
CA GLY A 97 8.00 -15.70 -21.71
C GLY A 97 6.52 -15.42 -21.45
N LYS A 98 5.61 -16.18 -22.07
CA LYS A 98 4.17 -16.10 -21.75
C LYS A 98 3.88 -16.50 -20.30
N ALA A 99 4.56 -17.52 -19.77
CA ALA A 99 4.41 -17.93 -18.38
C ALA A 99 4.98 -16.88 -17.42
N GLU A 100 6.13 -16.28 -17.74
CA GLU A 100 6.75 -15.21 -16.96
C GLU A 100 5.82 -13.99 -16.83
N ILE A 101 5.21 -13.52 -17.92
CA ILE A 101 4.23 -12.42 -17.87
C ILE A 101 3.06 -12.77 -16.94
N LEU A 102 2.53 -13.99 -17.01
CA LEU A 102 1.42 -14.42 -16.15
C LEU A 102 1.82 -14.42 -14.68
N PHE A 103 3.01 -14.93 -14.36
CA PHE A 103 3.56 -14.90 -13.00
C PHE A 103 3.73 -13.48 -12.47
N GLU A 104 4.40 -12.60 -13.23
CA GLU A 104 4.60 -11.21 -12.83
C GLU A 104 3.27 -10.48 -12.61
N SER A 105 2.29 -10.75 -13.48
CA SER A 105 0.95 -10.17 -13.35
C SER A 105 0.23 -10.63 -12.10
N MET A 106 0.33 -11.92 -11.75
CA MET A 106 -0.24 -12.48 -10.52
C MET A 106 0.44 -11.92 -9.27
N GLU A 107 1.77 -11.83 -9.24
CA GLU A 107 2.50 -11.23 -8.11
C GLU A 107 2.11 -9.77 -7.91
N ASN A 108 1.95 -9.01 -8.99
CA ASN A 108 1.54 -7.61 -8.91
C ASN A 108 0.09 -7.49 -8.42
N ALA A 109 -0.83 -8.33 -8.91
CA ALA A 109 -2.20 -8.38 -8.40
C ALA A 109 -2.24 -8.70 -6.91
N GLU A 110 -1.46 -9.68 -6.44
CA GLU A 110 -1.38 -10.05 -5.02
C GLU A 110 -0.84 -8.88 -4.15
N LYS A 111 0.20 -8.18 -4.62
CA LYS A 111 0.73 -6.98 -3.95
C LYS A 111 -0.34 -5.89 -3.83
N VAL A 112 -1.11 -5.65 -4.89
CA VAL A 112 -2.17 -4.64 -4.89
C VAL A 112 -3.31 -5.04 -3.95
N ILE A 113 -3.77 -6.30 -4.00
CA ILE A 113 -4.80 -6.84 -3.10
C ILE A 113 -4.39 -6.65 -1.64
N LYS A 114 -3.13 -6.97 -1.31
CA LYS A 114 -2.61 -6.83 0.05
C LYS A 114 -2.66 -5.38 0.52
N LYS A 115 -2.16 -4.44 -0.31
CA LYS A 115 -2.22 -3.00 0.00
C LYS A 115 -3.65 -2.50 0.16
N MET A 116 -4.57 -2.91 -0.72
CA MET A 116 -5.99 -2.54 -0.60
C MET A 116 -6.60 -3.04 0.71
N LYS A 117 -6.32 -4.29 1.10
CA LYS A 117 -6.82 -4.85 2.37
C LYS A 117 -6.27 -4.08 3.58
N GLU A 118 -5.00 -3.71 3.56
CA GLU A 118 -4.39 -2.87 4.61
C GLU A 118 -5.06 -1.50 4.69
N VAL A 119 -5.20 -0.79 3.56
CA VAL A 119 -5.85 0.53 3.49
C VAL A 119 -7.32 0.46 3.93
N ARG A 120 -8.02 -0.59 3.53
CA ARG A 120 -9.40 -0.84 3.96
C ARG A 120 -9.51 -0.93 5.48
N THR A 121 -8.64 -1.72 6.12
CA THR A 121 -8.61 -1.81 7.59
C THR A 121 -8.36 -0.44 8.24
N LEU A 122 -7.44 0.37 7.69
CA LEU A 122 -7.18 1.72 8.18
C LEU A 122 -8.40 2.64 8.04
N ILE A 123 -9.16 2.54 6.94
CA ILE A 123 -10.39 3.32 6.74
C ILE A 123 -11.48 2.88 7.74
N GLU A 124 -11.63 1.58 7.98
CA GLU A 124 -12.58 1.06 8.98
C GLU A 124 -12.21 1.51 10.41
N GLU A 125 -10.92 1.54 10.76
CA GLU A 125 -10.44 2.10 12.02
C GLU A 125 -10.73 3.60 12.11
N LEU A 126 -10.47 4.35 11.04
CA LEU A 126 -10.75 5.78 10.96
C LEU A 126 -12.26 6.06 11.16
N GLN A 127 -13.14 5.27 10.54
CA GLN A 127 -14.59 5.36 10.75
C GLN A 127 -14.99 5.13 12.21
N LYS A 128 -14.38 4.16 12.90
CA LYS A 128 -14.65 3.86 14.32
C LYS A 128 -14.28 5.03 15.25
N THR A 129 -13.35 5.89 14.85
CA THR A 129 -13.03 7.14 15.60
C THR A 129 -14.11 8.21 15.48
N GLY A 130 -15.13 8.01 14.63
CA GLY A 130 -16.16 8.99 14.32
C GLY A 130 -15.80 9.94 13.17
N PHE A 131 -14.60 9.82 12.61
CA PHE A 131 -14.17 10.58 11.44
C PHE A 131 -14.99 10.21 10.20
N GLY A 132 -15.38 11.22 9.41
CA GLY A 132 -16.10 11.05 8.15
C GLY A 132 -17.56 11.48 8.14
N HIS A 133 -18.15 11.81 9.29
CA HIS A 133 -19.54 12.29 9.35
C HIS A 133 -19.68 13.71 8.76
N GLY A 134 -20.40 13.82 7.62
CA GLY A 134 -20.64 15.09 6.92
C GLY A 134 -19.44 15.60 6.13
N LEU A 135 -18.47 14.73 5.83
CA LEU A 135 -17.31 15.00 4.98
C LEU A 135 -17.47 14.29 3.65
N ALA A 136 -16.95 14.91 2.60
CA ALA A 136 -16.75 14.31 1.28
C ALA A 136 -15.24 14.20 1.01
N PHE A 137 -14.87 13.29 0.10
CA PHE A 137 -13.49 12.88 -0.11
C PHE A 137 -13.14 12.87 -1.58
N SER A 138 -12.00 13.44 -1.94
CA SER A 138 -11.39 13.25 -3.27
C SER A 138 -10.13 12.41 -3.09
N VAL A 139 -10.11 11.22 -3.68
CA VAL A 139 -9.10 10.20 -3.42
C VAL A 139 -8.23 10.04 -4.65
N TYR A 140 -6.92 10.18 -4.47
CA TYR A 140 -5.91 9.83 -5.46
C TYR A 140 -5.59 8.35 -5.34
N LEU A 141 -5.85 7.62 -6.41
CA LEU A 141 -5.79 6.18 -6.51
C LEU A 141 -4.67 5.80 -7.49
N VAL A 142 -3.81 4.86 -7.07
CA VAL A 142 -2.78 4.25 -7.92
C VAL A 142 -3.05 2.75 -7.95
N ASP A 143 -3.29 2.21 -9.15
CA ASP A 143 -3.77 0.83 -9.33
C ASP A 143 -4.99 0.54 -8.42
N GLY A 144 -5.89 1.52 -8.31
CA GLY A 144 -7.09 1.46 -7.45
C GLY A 144 -6.81 1.56 -5.94
N VAL A 145 -5.55 1.61 -5.50
CA VAL A 145 -5.18 1.76 -4.08
C VAL A 145 -5.22 3.24 -3.69
N PRO A 146 -5.95 3.62 -2.63
CA PRO A 146 -5.90 5.00 -2.10
C PRO A 146 -4.51 5.32 -1.56
N GLU A 147 -3.83 6.31 -2.18
CA GLU A 147 -2.55 6.82 -1.67
C GLU A 147 -2.70 8.15 -0.95
N LYS A 148 -3.64 9.00 -1.40
CA LYS A 148 -3.89 10.32 -0.79
C LYS A 148 -5.39 10.61 -0.77
N ILE A 149 -5.85 11.17 0.33
CA ILE A 149 -7.26 11.53 0.52
C ILE A 149 -7.32 13.02 0.83
N PHE A 150 -7.95 13.78 -0.06
CA PHE A 150 -8.37 15.15 0.21
C PHE A 150 -9.75 15.12 0.87
N VAL A 151 -9.92 15.95 1.90
CA VAL A 151 -11.12 15.96 2.74
C VAL A 151 -11.76 17.33 2.66
N GLN A 152 -13.04 17.37 2.31
CA GLN A 152 -13.84 18.58 2.27
C GLN A 152 -15.18 18.38 2.97
N LYS A 153 -15.90 19.47 3.21
CA LYS A 153 -17.28 19.36 3.72
C LYS A 153 -18.17 18.81 2.63
N ALA A 154 -19.11 17.94 2.99
CA ALA A 154 -20.17 17.55 2.07
C ALA A 154 -21.07 18.76 1.77
N GLU A 155 -21.38 18.99 0.49
CA GLU A 155 -22.27 20.09 0.07
C GLU A 155 -23.62 19.99 0.79
N GLY A 156 -24.12 21.13 1.32
CA GLY A 156 -25.36 21.20 2.08
C GLY A 156 -25.23 21.08 3.61
N THR A 157 -24.02 20.86 4.15
CA THR A 157 -23.81 20.83 5.61
C THR A 157 -23.43 22.21 6.18
N ALA A 158 -24.34 22.85 6.91
CA ALA A 158 -24.12 24.15 7.59
C ALA A 158 -23.17 24.07 8.81
N ARG A 159 -22.62 22.89 9.12
CA ARG A 159 -21.78 22.68 10.31
C ARG A 159 -20.36 23.19 10.07
N LYS A 160 -19.86 24.01 10.99
CA LYS A 160 -18.44 24.41 11.05
C LYS A 160 -17.65 23.23 11.62
N TYR A 161 -16.93 22.52 10.78
CA TYR A 161 -15.97 21.49 11.20
C TYR A 161 -14.62 22.14 11.44
N LYS A 162 -14.03 21.89 12.60
CA LYS A 162 -12.63 22.21 12.93
C LYS A 162 -11.89 20.88 12.96
N LEU A 163 -10.99 20.67 12.01
CA LEU A 163 -10.07 19.52 12.04
C LEU A 163 -8.99 19.85 13.07
N GLU A 164 -9.12 19.32 14.28
CA GLU A 164 -8.08 19.37 15.30
C GLU A 164 -7.35 18.03 15.33
N LEU A 165 -6.10 18.03 14.87
CA LEU A 165 -5.21 16.88 14.95
C LEU A 165 -4.52 16.90 16.31
N PHE A 166 -5.02 16.14 17.29
CA PHE A 166 -4.33 15.96 18.57
C PHE A 166 -3.21 14.93 18.41
N LEU A 167 -2.04 15.39 17.95
CA LEU A 167 -0.81 14.60 18.00
C LEU A 167 -0.33 14.53 19.45
N SER A 168 -0.78 13.51 20.18
CA SER A 168 -0.31 13.24 21.54
C SER A 168 1.09 12.63 21.50
N THR A 169 2.12 13.46 21.33
CA THR A 169 3.51 13.08 21.64
C THR A 169 3.77 13.33 23.11
N SER A 170 3.17 12.54 24.00
CA SER A 170 3.55 12.51 25.42
C SER A 170 4.79 11.64 25.60
N MET A 171 5.96 12.12 25.16
CA MET A 171 7.22 11.77 25.80
C MET A 171 7.62 12.96 26.66
N LYS A 172 7.43 12.83 27.98
CA LYS A 172 7.99 13.78 28.94
C LYS A 172 9.51 13.82 28.70
N PRO A 173 10.12 14.98 28.44
CA PRO A 173 11.57 15.06 28.39
C PRO A 173 12.06 14.77 29.81
N THR A 174 12.78 13.67 29.98
CA THR A 174 13.59 13.45 31.18
C THR A 174 14.71 14.48 31.13
N VAL A 175 14.50 15.61 31.80
CA VAL A 175 15.57 16.58 32.04
C VAL A 175 16.59 15.88 32.93
N SER A 176 17.67 15.40 32.32
CA SER A 176 18.85 14.92 33.03
C SER A 176 19.47 16.10 33.76
N SER A 177 19.42 16.06 35.09
CA SER A 177 20.17 16.94 35.97
C SER A 177 21.67 16.70 35.81
N ALA A 178 22.39 17.58 35.12
CA ALA A 178 23.80 17.85 35.38
C ALA A 178 24.27 19.10 34.61
N ALA A 179 24.94 19.98 35.34
CA ALA A 179 25.83 21.04 34.88
C ALA A 179 25.17 22.26 34.22
N ASN A 180 24.97 23.33 34.99
CA ASN A 180 26.00 24.36 35.11
C ASN A 180 25.77 25.22 36.37
N LYS A 181 26.83 25.32 37.18
CA LYS A 181 27.00 26.28 38.26
C LYS A 181 27.34 27.66 37.67
N GLU A 182 27.21 28.66 38.54
CA GLU A 182 27.62 30.07 38.40
C GLU A 182 26.56 30.89 37.65
N THR A 183 25.97 31.95 38.22
CA THR A 183 26.60 33.02 39.02
C THR A 183 25.59 33.64 39.99
N GLU A 184 26.12 34.10 41.14
CA GLU A 184 25.57 35.04 42.12
C GLU A 184 24.90 36.26 41.44
N GLU A 185 24.00 37.06 42.02
CA GLU A 185 24.05 37.72 43.33
C GLU A 185 22.79 38.62 43.46
N SER A 186 22.26 38.78 44.69
CA SER A 186 21.52 39.98 45.19
C SER A 186 20.10 40.25 44.61
N LEU A 187 19.04 40.67 45.32
CA LEU A 187 18.79 41.34 46.61
C LEU A 187 17.40 40.90 47.12
N GLU A 188 17.28 40.52 48.40
CA GLU A 188 16.52 41.19 49.47
C GLU A 188 15.04 41.48 49.13
N ASP A 189 14.10 40.67 49.61
CA ASP A 189 13.42 40.73 50.93
C ASP A 189 12.41 41.88 51.10
N GLU A 190 11.30 41.51 51.73
CA GLU A 190 10.26 42.34 52.37
C GLU A 190 9.30 43.17 51.50
N ASN A 191 8.05 42.71 51.40
CA ASN A 191 7.06 43.12 52.41
C ASN A 191 5.70 42.43 52.24
N GLU A 192 5.20 41.94 53.37
CA GLU A 192 3.78 41.70 53.70
C GLU A 192 2.95 42.96 53.33
N GLU A 193 1.67 42.93 52.99
CA GLU A 193 0.54 42.56 53.84
C GLU A 193 -0.74 42.80 53.00
N LYS A 194 -1.72 41.89 53.06
CA LYS A 194 -3.15 42.22 52.77
C LYS A 194 -3.72 43.00 53.98
N PRO A 195 -5.00 43.45 54.08
CA PRO A 195 -6.14 43.48 53.13
C PRO A 195 -6.91 44.84 53.12
N ASN A 196 -7.77 45.04 52.12
CA ASN A 196 -9.23 45.26 52.25
C ASN A 196 -9.87 45.51 50.89
#